data_AF-A0A6G4R972-F1
#
_entry.id   AF-A0A6G4R972-F1
#
_cell.length_a   1.000
_cell.length_b   1.000
_cell.length_c   1.000
_cell.angle_alpha   90.00
_cell.angle_beta   90.00
_cell.angle_gamma   90.00
#
_symmetry.space_group_name_H-M   'P 1'
#
loop_
_entity.id
_entity.type
_entity.pdbx_description
1 polymer ?
#
loop_
_entity_poly.entity_id
_entity_poly.type
_entity_poly.pdbx_seq_one_letter_code
_entity_poly.pdbx_strand_id
1 'polypeptide(L)'
;MTEDDELSIAQPDDFFVTRDDDDELQPVTQPLPGVQEHIRVVPMTMGDINEYGGSDERLNPNQLSTEDIAEIINEHWYDAREKDDFEVTPEMVEEDMVAFGADPLLRAILEASGYSMQNALNMENLEMLEQIDDPGKLETMMELAESRS
;
A
#
# COMPACT_ATOMS: atom_id res chain seq x y z
N MET A 1 -31.21 10.38 17.53
CA MET A 1 -30.39 10.13 18.73
C MET A 1 -29.06 9.67 18.17
N THR A 2 -28.27 10.62 17.64
CA THR A 2 -27.12 11.31 18.29
C THR A 2 -26.05 10.27 18.58
N GLU A 3 -24.96 10.23 17.82
CA GLU A 3 -23.80 11.12 18.00
C GLU A 3 -23.31 11.69 16.65
N ASP A 4 -23.23 13.00 16.50
CA ASP A 4 -21.94 13.72 16.48
C ASP A 4 -20.94 13.11 15.50
N ASP A 5 -21.14 13.40 14.21
CA ASP A 5 -20.05 13.51 13.22
C ASP A 5 -19.14 14.69 13.63
N GLU A 6 -18.54 14.62 14.82
CA GLU A 6 -17.33 15.36 15.10
C GLU A 6 -16.30 14.83 14.12
N LEU A 7 -15.98 15.63 13.10
CA LEU A 7 -14.81 15.41 12.26
C LEU A 7 -13.62 15.23 13.21
N SER A 8 -13.22 13.98 13.44
CA SER A 8 -12.08 13.65 14.26
C SER A 8 -10.85 14.18 13.55
N ILE A 9 -10.20 15.17 14.17
CA ILE A 9 -8.97 15.74 13.64
C ILE A 9 -7.88 14.68 13.85
N ALA A 10 -7.32 14.19 12.74
CA ALA A 10 -6.21 13.25 12.77
C ALA A 10 -5.04 13.82 13.61
N GLN A 11 -4.56 13.02 14.55
CA GLN A 11 -3.39 13.30 15.37
C GLN A 11 -2.14 12.77 14.66
N PRO A 12 -0.94 13.31 14.96
CA PRO A 12 0.30 12.78 14.41
C PRO A 12 0.46 11.26 14.60
N ASP A 13 0.02 10.74 15.74
CA ASP A 13 0.09 9.31 16.07
C ASP A 13 -0.74 8.44 15.11
N ASP A 14 -1.79 8.99 14.49
CA ASP A 14 -2.63 8.28 13.50
C ASP A 14 -1.88 8.00 12.19
N PHE A 15 -0.70 8.59 11.99
CA PHE A 15 0.16 8.38 10.83
C PHE A 15 1.29 7.38 11.08
N PHE A 16 1.39 6.84 12.30
CA PHE A 16 2.40 5.85 12.66
C PHE A 16 1.78 4.46 12.82
N VAL A 17 2.55 3.44 12.44
CA VAL A 17 2.22 2.05 12.75
C VAL A 17 2.25 1.83 14.26
N THR A 18 1.26 1.12 14.78
CA THR A 18 1.22 0.76 16.20
C THR A 18 2.13 -0.44 16.45
N ARG A 19 2.89 -0.40 17.56
CA ARG A 19 3.73 -1.50 18.03
C ARG A 19 3.36 -1.88 19.46
N ASP A 20 3.56 -3.13 19.83
CA ASP A 20 3.40 -3.58 21.21
C ASP A 20 4.68 -3.37 22.06
N ASP A 21 4.65 -3.88 23.28
CA ASP A 21 5.75 -3.78 24.25
C ASP A 21 7.03 -4.50 23.79
N ASP A 22 6.92 -5.43 22.84
CA ASP A 22 8.03 -6.20 22.26
C ASP A 22 8.51 -5.61 20.92
N ASP A 23 8.04 -4.40 20.57
CA ASP A 23 8.33 -3.68 19.32
C ASP A 23 7.77 -4.38 18.06
N GLU A 24 6.79 -5.27 18.21
CA GLU A 24 6.16 -5.97 17.08
C GLU A 24 5.00 -5.14 16.50
N LEU A 25 4.93 -5.09 15.16
CA LEU A 25 3.88 -4.39 14.43
C LEU A 25 2.51 -4.99 14.71
N GLN A 26 1.59 -4.15 15.16
CA GLN A 26 0.23 -4.56 15.43
C GLN A 26 -0.61 -4.56 14.15
N PRO A 27 -1.47 -5.57 13.96
CA PRO A 27 -2.31 -5.66 12.78
C PRO A 27 -3.40 -4.59 12.79
N VAL A 28 -3.73 -4.09 11.60
CA VAL A 28 -4.84 -3.17 11.35
C VAL A 28 -5.98 -3.91 10.64
N THR A 29 -7.22 -3.48 10.90
CA THR A 29 -8.38 -4.05 10.21
C THR A 29 -8.60 -3.33 8.89
N GLN A 30 -8.65 -4.08 7.79
CA GLN A 30 -8.94 -3.56 6.45
C GLN A 30 -10.21 -4.18 5.89
N PRO A 31 -11.05 -3.40 5.19
CA PRO A 31 -12.15 -3.96 4.41
C PRO A 31 -11.59 -4.79 3.26
N LEU A 32 -12.20 -5.93 2.97
CA LEU A 32 -11.88 -6.67 1.75
C LEU A 32 -12.64 -6.08 0.55
N PRO A 33 -11.95 -5.68 -0.53
CA PRO A 33 -12.61 -5.18 -1.72
C PRO A 33 -13.61 -6.19 -2.30
N GLY A 34 -14.83 -5.72 -2.56
CA GLY A 34 -15.87 -6.51 -3.25
C GLY A 34 -16.71 -7.43 -2.36
N VAL A 35 -16.44 -7.50 -1.05
CA VAL A 35 -17.22 -8.28 -0.08
C VAL A 35 -17.51 -7.48 1.20
N GLN A 36 -18.31 -7.99 2.14
CA GLN A 36 -18.67 -7.26 3.39
C GLN A 36 -17.70 -7.55 4.54
N GLU A 37 -16.85 -8.55 4.34
CA GLU A 37 -15.89 -9.06 5.30
C GLU A 37 -14.67 -8.13 5.41
N HIS A 38 -13.97 -8.28 6.52
CA HIS A 38 -12.75 -7.53 6.82
C HIS A 38 -11.65 -8.53 7.16
N ILE A 39 -10.39 -8.10 6.98
CA ILE A 39 -9.21 -8.88 7.34
C ILE A 39 -8.33 -8.10 8.31
N ARG A 40 -7.51 -8.83 9.06
CA ARG A 40 -6.45 -8.28 9.90
C ARG A 40 -5.13 -8.35 9.13
N VAL A 41 -4.53 -7.21 8.89
CA VAL A 41 -3.30 -7.06 8.10
C VAL A 41 -2.19 -6.51 8.98
N VAL A 42 -1.02 -7.15 8.97
CA VAL A 42 0.21 -6.54 9.48
C VAL A 42 0.78 -5.65 8.37
N PRO A 43 0.84 -4.31 8.53
CA PRO A 43 1.32 -3.42 7.46
C PRO A 43 2.73 -3.76 7.01
N MET A 44 3.00 -3.59 5.72
CA MET A 44 4.34 -3.76 5.15
C MET A 44 5.25 -2.63 5.63
N THR A 45 6.48 -3.01 5.95
CA THR A 45 7.58 -2.10 6.23
C THR A 45 8.24 -1.62 4.94
N MET A 46 9.12 -0.63 5.07
CA MET A 46 9.97 -0.21 3.95
C MET A 46 10.95 -1.33 3.53
N GLY A 47 11.31 -2.25 4.44
CA GLY A 47 12.13 -3.42 4.10
C GLY A 47 11.41 -4.31 3.10
N ASP A 48 10.17 -4.68 3.43
CA ASP A 48 9.30 -5.54 2.63
C ASP A 48 9.03 -4.90 1.25
N ILE A 49 8.77 -3.58 1.21
CA ILE A 49 8.57 -2.85 -0.06
C ILE A 49 9.83 -2.92 -0.94
N ASN A 50 11.03 -2.84 -0.36
CA ASN A 50 12.27 -2.92 -1.13
C ASN A 50 12.56 -4.35 -1.61
N GLU A 51 12.16 -5.35 -0.81
CA GLU A 51 12.28 -6.76 -1.16
C GLU A 51 11.39 -7.13 -2.35
N TYR A 52 10.10 -6.79 -2.29
CA TYR A 52 9.14 -7.11 -3.35
C TYR A 52 9.10 -6.08 -4.49
N GLY A 53 9.72 -4.90 -4.30
CA GLY A 53 9.74 -3.80 -5.28
C GLY A 53 10.69 -3.98 -6.45
N GLY A 54 11.48 -5.06 -6.46
CA GLY A 54 12.42 -5.36 -7.54
C GLY A 54 13.46 -4.24 -7.77
N SER A 55 13.93 -4.10 -9.01
CA SER A 55 15.04 -3.21 -9.37
C SER A 55 14.72 -1.71 -9.33
N ASP A 56 13.44 -1.33 -9.30
CA ASP A 56 13.01 0.07 -9.34
C ASP A 56 12.66 0.61 -7.93
N GLU A 57 12.92 -0.17 -6.87
CA GLU A 57 12.57 0.14 -5.47
C GLU A 57 11.09 0.51 -5.30
N ARG A 58 10.23 -0.04 -6.18
CA ARG A 58 8.82 0.30 -6.29
C ARG A 58 8.01 -0.97 -6.42
N LEU A 59 7.18 -1.22 -5.42
CA LEU A 59 6.23 -2.32 -5.47
C LEU A 59 5.25 -2.12 -6.63
N ASN A 60 5.22 -3.06 -7.57
CA ASN A 60 4.24 -3.10 -8.64
C ASN A 60 3.47 -4.43 -8.58
N PRO A 61 2.22 -4.42 -8.08
CA PRO A 61 1.44 -5.64 -7.88
C PRO A 61 1.23 -6.47 -9.16
N ASN A 62 1.25 -5.83 -10.33
CA ASN A 62 1.10 -6.52 -11.62
C ASN A 62 2.37 -7.27 -12.07
N GLN A 63 3.48 -7.09 -11.36
CA GLN A 63 4.78 -7.71 -11.65
C GLN A 63 5.18 -8.75 -10.60
N LEU A 64 4.38 -8.94 -9.56
CA LEU A 64 4.61 -9.95 -8.53
C LEU A 64 4.40 -11.35 -9.11
N SER A 65 5.30 -12.26 -8.77
CA SER A 65 5.13 -13.69 -9.05
C SER A 65 4.10 -14.31 -8.11
N THR A 66 3.61 -15.51 -8.44
CA THR A 66 2.72 -16.24 -7.53
C THR A 66 3.43 -16.63 -6.24
N GLU A 67 4.75 -16.84 -6.29
CA GLU A 67 5.62 -17.00 -5.14
C GLU A 67 5.62 -15.77 -4.24
N ASP A 68 5.87 -14.57 -4.80
CA ASP A 68 5.88 -13.33 -4.03
C ASP A 68 4.51 -13.05 -3.40
N ILE A 69 3.42 -13.32 -4.13
CA ILE A 69 2.06 -13.13 -3.62
C ILE A 69 1.79 -14.07 -2.44
N ALA A 70 2.18 -15.34 -2.56
CA ALA A 70 2.03 -16.31 -1.49
C ALA A 70 2.82 -15.90 -0.23
N GLU A 71 4.07 -15.47 -0.41
CA GLU A 71 4.93 -14.97 0.67
C GLU A 71 4.31 -13.75 1.36
N ILE A 72 3.91 -12.73 0.59
CA ILE A 72 3.23 -11.54 1.11
C ILE A 72 1.99 -11.91 1.93
N ILE A 73 1.17 -12.85 1.43
CA ILE A 73 -0.03 -13.28 2.16
C ILE A 73 0.35 -13.96 3.47
N ASN A 74 1.33 -14.87 3.47
CA ASN A 74 1.77 -15.54 4.69
C ASN A 74 2.38 -14.59 5.71
N GLU A 75 3.06 -13.52 5.29
CA GLU A 75 3.72 -12.58 6.19
C GLU A 75 2.80 -11.46 6.70
N HIS A 76 1.81 -11.07 5.90
CA HIS A 76 1.00 -9.89 6.19
C HIS A 76 -0.47 -10.20 6.51
N TRP A 77 -0.98 -11.39 6.21
CA TRP A 77 -2.29 -11.81 6.72
C TRP A 77 -2.17 -12.38 8.14
N TYR A 78 -2.60 -11.60 9.13
CA TYR A 78 -2.44 -11.95 10.54
C TYR A 78 -3.08 -13.29 10.92
N ASP A 79 -4.28 -13.60 10.40
CA ASP A 79 -4.97 -14.86 10.74
C ASP A 79 -4.29 -16.09 10.14
N ALA A 80 -3.54 -15.93 9.04
CA ALA A 80 -2.74 -17.02 8.46
C ALA A 80 -1.52 -17.30 9.35
N ARG A 81 -0.83 -16.25 9.81
CA ARG A 81 0.34 -16.35 10.72
C ARG A 81 0.04 -17.03 12.04
N GLU A 82 -1.15 -16.82 12.59
CA GLU A 82 -1.58 -17.42 13.84
C GLU A 82 -2.01 -18.89 13.69
N LYS A 83 -2.05 -19.42 12.46
CA LYS A 83 -2.42 -20.81 12.18
C LYS A 83 -1.20 -21.59 11.69
N ASP A 84 -0.59 -22.33 12.61
CA ASP A 84 0.56 -23.20 12.35
C ASP A 84 0.33 -24.25 11.23
N ASP A 85 -0.93 -24.53 10.88
CA ASP A 85 -1.32 -25.51 9.86
C ASP A 85 -1.80 -24.89 8.54
N PHE A 86 -1.69 -23.57 8.39
CA PHE A 86 -2.18 -22.85 7.21
C PHE A 86 -1.07 -22.02 6.56
N GLU A 87 -0.55 -22.55 5.46
CA GLU A 87 0.45 -21.90 4.61
C GLU A 87 -0.14 -21.73 3.20
N VAL A 88 -0.16 -20.50 2.70
CA VAL A 88 -0.56 -20.20 1.32
C VAL A 88 0.61 -20.57 0.42
N THR A 89 0.40 -21.50 -0.51
CA THR A 89 1.43 -21.90 -1.49
C THR A 89 1.23 -21.19 -2.83
N PRO A 90 2.26 -21.12 -3.69
CA PRO A 90 2.12 -20.55 -5.04
C PRO A 90 1.06 -21.28 -5.88
N GLU A 91 0.97 -22.61 -5.75
CA GLU A 91 -0.05 -23.44 -6.40
C GLU A 91 -1.46 -23.07 -5.92
N MET A 92 -1.63 -22.77 -4.62
CA MET A 92 -2.92 -22.28 -4.12
C MET A 92 -3.27 -20.92 -4.71
N VAL A 93 -2.30 -20.01 -4.87
CA VAL A 93 -2.53 -18.69 -5.50
C VAL A 93 -2.94 -18.86 -6.97
N GLU A 94 -2.31 -19.76 -7.70
CA GLU A 94 -2.57 -19.98 -9.13
C GLU A 94 -3.87 -20.74 -9.40
N GLU A 95 -4.15 -21.80 -8.64
CA GLU A 95 -5.19 -22.78 -8.97
C GLU A 95 -6.41 -22.77 -8.04
N ASP A 96 -6.21 -22.53 -6.73
CA ASP A 96 -7.25 -22.75 -5.71
C ASP A 96 -7.91 -21.46 -5.20
N MET A 97 -7.17 -20.35 -5.18
CA MET A 97 -7.73 -19.05 -4.86
C MET A 97 -8.67 -18.67 -6.00
N VAL A 98 -9.93 -18.41 -5.66
CA VAL A 98 -10.93 -17.93 -6.62
C VAL A 98 -10.32 -16.76 -7.41
N ALA A 99 -10.62 -16.63 -8.71
CA ALA A 99 -10.01 -15.63 -9.60
C ALA A 99 -10.03 -14.16 -9.08
N PHE A 100 -10.83 -13.86 -8.06
CA PHE A 100 -10.88 -12.57 -7.36
C PHE A 100 -10.58 -12.72 -5.85
N GLY A 101 -9.83 -13.74 -5.42
CA GLY A 101 -9.51 -14.00 -4.02
C GLY A 101 -8.14 -13.44 -3.65
N ALA A 102 -7.13 -13.77 -4.47
CA ALA A 102 -5.77 -13.27 -4.29
C ALA A 102 -5.71 -11.74 -4.46
N ASP A 103 -6.31 -11.20 -5.52
CA ASP A 103 -6.24 -9.77 -5.83
C ASP A 103 -6.83 -8.86 -4.73
N PRO A 104 -8.04 -9.10 -4.19
CA PRO A 104 -8.57 -8.29 -3.10
C PRO A 104 -7.80 -8.44 -1.80
N LEU A 105 -7.28 -9.64 -1.49
CA LEU A 105 -6.43 -9.87 -0.31
C LEU A 105 -5.14 -9.06 -0.43
N LEU A 106 -4.42 -9.22 -1.55
CA LEU A 106 -3.22 -8.46 -1.84
C LEU A 106 -3.49 -6.95 -1.79
N ARG A 107 -4.60 -6.50 -2.40
CA ARG A 107 -4.97 -5.08 -2.39
C ARG A 107 -5.25 -4.55 -0.99
N ALA A 108 -5.96 -5.31 -0.15
CA ALA A 108 -6.20 -4.92 1.23
C ALA A 108 -4.88 -4.82 2.02
N ILE A 109 -3.92 -5.72 1.76
CA ILE A 109 -2.58 -5.68 2.37
C ILE A 109 -1.81 -4.40 1.94
N LEU A 110 -1.83 -4.10 0.64
CA LEU A 110 -1.18 -2.91 0.09
C LEU A 110 -1.82 -1.61 0.60
N GLU A 111 -3.15 -1.58 0.72
CA GLU A 111 -3.89 -0.42 1.23
C GLU A 111 -3.59 -0.17 2.71
N ALA A 112 -3.47 -1.21 3.55
CA ALA A 112 -2.98 -1.07 4.92
C ALA A 112 -1.59 -0.43 5.01
N SER A 113 -0.80 -0.61 3.95
CA SER A 113 0.59 -0.17 3.86
C SER A 113 0.75 1.20 3.18
N GLY A 114 -0.35 1.87 2.82
CA GLY A 114 -0.34 3.20 2.21
C GLY A 114 -0.03 3.22 0.71
N TYR A 115 -0.07 2.08 0.03
CA TYR A 115 0.27 1.94 -1.40
C TYR A 115 -0.56 2.86 -2.31
N SER A 116 -1.86 3.00 -2.03
CA SER A 116 -2.76 3.83 -2.83
C SER A 116 -2.38 5.32 -2.80
N MET A 117 -1.92 5.81 -1.65
CA MET A 117 -1.46 7.19 -1.48
C MET A 117 -0.13 7.42 -2.19
N GLN A 118 0.81 6.48 -2.07
CA GLN A 118 2.09 6.55 -2.79
C GLN A 118 1.87 6.56 -4.30
N ASN A 119 0.98 5.71 -4.82
CA ASN A 119 0.68 5.65 -6.25
C ASN A 119 -0.01 6.94 -6.76
N ALA A 120 -0.92 7.51 -5.97
CA ALA A 120 -1.56 8.78 -6.31
C ALA A 120 -0.55 9.94 -6.39
N LEU A 121 0.35 10.06 -5.41
CA LEU A 121 1.43 11.06 -5.42
C LEU A 121 2.38 10.87 -6.61
N ASN A 122 2.66 9.62 -6.98
CA ASN A 122 3.50 9.32 -8.15
C ASN A 122 2.83 9.73 -9.47
N MET A 123 1.53 9.45 -9.64
CA MET A 123 0.78 9.90 -10.82
C MET A 123 0.70 11.42 -10.89
N GLU A 124 0.44 12.10 -9.78
CA GLU A 124 0.45 13.57 -9.71
C GLU A 124 1.82 14.15 -10.11
N ASN A 125 2.91 13.55 -9.62
CA ASN A 125 4.26 13.96 -9.99
C ASN A 125 4.56 13.74 -11.48
N LEU A 126 4.11 12.63 -12.07
CA LEU A 126 4.27 12.36 -13.51
C LEU A 126 3.49 13.38 -14.35
N GLU A 127 2.23 13.66 -13.98
CA GLU A 127 1.41 14.68 -14.65
C GLU A 127 2.02 16.09 -14.53
N MET A 128 2.64 16.42 -13.39
CA MET A 128 3.37 17.68 -13.23
C MET A 128 4.61 17.74 -14.11
N LEU A 129 5.38 16.65 -14.23
CA LEU A 129 6.54 16.59 -15.11
C LEU A 129 6.14 16.75 -16.58
N GLU A 130 5.06 16.09 -17.02
CA GLU A 130 4.49 16.26 -18.36
C GLU A 130 4.04 17.71 -18.62
N GLN A 131 3.58 18.42 -17.60
CA GLN A 131 3.25 19.85 -17.71
C GLN A 131 4.47 20.78 -17.70
N ILE A 132 5.60 20.35 -17.15
CA ILE A 132 6.87 21.11 -17.13
C ILE A 132 7.61 20.96 -18.47
N ASP A 133 7.47 19.82 -19.15
CA ASP A 133 8.02 19.56 -20.48
C ASP A 133 7.36 20.40 -21.61
N ASP A 134 6.44 21.31 -21.28
CA ASP A 134 6.02 22.40 -22.15
C ASP A 134 7.13 23.49 -22.17
N PRO A 135 7.94 23.60 -23.26
CA PRO A 135 9.14 24.44 -23.27
C PRO A 135 8.86 25.91 -22.92
N GLY A 136 7.65 26.39 -23.23
CA GLY A 136 7.23 27.75 -22.92
C GLY A 136 6.99 28.01 -21.43
N LYS A 137 6.63 27.00 -20.63
CA LYS A 137 6.44 27.14 -19.18
C LYS A 137 7.77 27.16 -18.42
N LEU A 138 8.75 26.37 -18.85
CA LEU A 138 10.13 26.41 -18.33
C LEU A 138 10.76 27.78 -18.57
N GLU A 139 10.61 28.33 -19.77
CA GLU A 139 11.09 29.68 -20.11
C GLU A 139 10.40 30.75 -19.23
N THR A 140 9.08 30.64 -19.04
CA THR A 140 8.32 31.55 -18.15
C THR A 140 8.76 31.46 -16.68
N MET A 141 9.06 30.25 -16.18
CA MET A 141 9.55 30.06 -14.80
C MET A 141 10.97 30.59 -14.60
N MET A 142 11.85 30.46 -15.61
CA MET A 142 13.19 31.03 -15.59
C MET A 142 13.15 32.56 -15.63
N GLU A 143 12.31 33.17 -16.47
CA GLU A 143 12.11 34.63 -16.52
C GLU A 143 11.53 35.19 -15.19
N LEU A 144 10.62 34.45 -14.55
CA LEU A 144 10.07 34.82 -13.23
C LEU A 144 11.09 34.70 -12.10
N ALA A 145 12.04 33.77 -12.20
CA ALA A 145 13.13 33.61 -11.24
C ALA A 145 14.20 34.70 -11.42
N GLU A 146 14.54 35.06 -12.67
CA GLU A 146 15.50 36.12 -12.99
C GLU A 146 14.96 37.52 -12.69
N SER A 147 13.66 37.76 -12.87
CA SER A 147 13.03 39.06 -12.55
C SER A 147 12.85 39.35 -11.05
N ARG A 148 13.17 38.38 -10.18
CA ARG A 148 13.18 38.53 -8.71
C ARG A 148 14.58 38.70 -8.11
N SER A 149 15.64 38.71 -8.93
CA SER A 149 17.02 39.10 -8.55
C SER A 149 17.31 40.55 -8.92
#